data_AF-A0A2G2R2L7-F1
#
_entry.id   AF-A0A2G2R2L7-F1
#
_cell.length_a   1.000
_cell.length_b   1.000
_cell.length_c   1.000
_cell.angle_alpha   90.00
_cell.angle_beta   90.00
_cell.angle_gamma   90.00
#
_symmetry.space_group_name_H-M   'P 1'
#
loop_
_entity.id
_entity.type
_entity.pdbx_description
1 polymer ?
#
loop_
_entity_poly.entity_id
_entity_poly.type
_entity_poly.pdbx_seq_one_letter_code
_entity_poly.pdbx_strand_id
1 'polypeptide(L)'
;MPRVLHSFCVAIILSVLSAHTAFAGELVEVFIDARDPAYVVIQGVSSDTPQIAWQEMESYAQLDKIQMMSWLIFRKDARNILSPYVKRNDYPNTQVLMGVLTLLKKYPGRPFAVTWNGGFAASFWDYQHAAGTLETFRNDPKGYKPLSPEEDPVNPKNSLPELLRR
;
A
#
# COMPACT_ATOMS: atom_id res chain seq x y z
N MET A 1 19.08 30.69 54.85
CA MET A 1 18.03 29.76 55.32
C MET A 1 17.09 29.48 54.15
N PRO A 2 17.17 28.31 53.49
CA PRO A 2 16.41 28.04 52.28
C PRO A 2 14.98 27.58 52.59
N ARG A 3 14.01 28.16 51.88
CA ARG A 3 12.61 27.71 51.86
C ARG A 3 12.47 26.54 50.89
N VAL A 4 11.98 25.42 51.42
CA VAL A 4 11.70 24.19 50.69
C VAL A 4 10.34 24.34 50.00
N LEU A 5 10.31 24.43 48.66
CA LEU A 5 9.09 24.17 47.89
C LEU A 5 9.09 22.70 47.47
N HIS A 6 8.12 21.96 47.99
CA HIS A 6 7.86 20.57 47.63
C HIS A 6 7.15 20.53 46.27
N SER A 7 7.88 20.21 45.21
CA SER A 7 7.29 19.75 43.94
C SER A 7 6.77 18.33 44.11
N PHE A 8 5.46 18.17 44.23
CA PHE A 8 4.81 16.87 44.07
C PHE A 8 4.72 16.53 42.58
N CYS A 9 5.73 15.85 42.04
CA CYS A 9 5.61 15.12 40.78
C CYS A 9 4.90 13.80 41.07
N VAL A 10 3.60 13.73 40.83
CA VAL A 10 2.85 12.47 40.80
C VAL A 10 3.16 11.79 39.47
N ALA A 11 4.15 10.89 39.46
CA ALA A 11 4.42 10.01 38.33
C ALA A 11 3.46 8.81 38.41
N ILE A 12 2.35 8.86 37.66
CA ILE A 12 1.55 7.67 37.39
C ILE A 12 2.22 6.95 36.22
N ILE A 13 3.16 6.06 36.53
CA ILE A 13 3.69 5.10 35.55
C ILE A 13 2.76 3.88 35.59
N LEU A 14 1.75 3.90 34.72
CA LEU A 14 1.04 2.69 34.34
C LEU A 14 1.23 2.51 32.82
N SER A 15 2.27 1.78 32.46
CA SER A 15 2.40 1.26 31.09
C SER A 15 2.57 -0.23 31.22
N VAL A 16 1.43 -0.90 31.39
CA VAL A 16 1.30 -2.34 31.18
C VAL A 16 1.77 -2.59 29.76
N LEU A 17 2.95 -3.20 29.60
CA LEU A 17 3.36 -3.82 28.35
C LEU A 17 2.42 -4.99 28.10
N SER A 18 1.25 -4.70 27.56
CA SER A 18 0.47 -5.71 26.87
C SER A 18 1.19 -6.00 25.57
N ALA A 19 2.00 -7.05 25.57
CA ALA A 19 2.38 -7.75 24.36
C ALA A 19 1.09 -8.32 23.74
N HIS A 20 0.32 -7.46 23.09
CA HIS A 20 -0.68 -7.92 22.14
C HIS A 20 0.10 -8.46 20.96
N THR A 21 0.26 -9.79 20.93
CA THR A 21 0.24 -10.49 19.65
C THR A 21 -1.09 -10.13 19.01
N ALA A 22 -1.11 -9.01 18.28
CA ALA A 22 -2.25 -8.63 17.45
C ALA A 22 -2.35 -9.72 16.38
N PHE A 23 -3.25 -10.68 16.61
CA PHE A 23 -3.79 -11.42 15.49
C PHE A 23 -4.48 -10.36 14.63
N ALA A 24 -3.84 -9.99 13.52
CA ALA A 24 -4.48 -9.16 12.53
C ALA A 24 -5.82 -9.82 12.19
N GLY A 25 -6.90 -9.04 12.27
CA GLY A 25 -8.24 -9.50 11.92
C GLY A 25 -8.27 -10.11 10.52
N GLU A 26 -9.30 -10.91 10.25
CA GLU A 26 -9.46 -11.52 8.94
C GLU A 26 -9.58 -10.42 7.88
N LEU A 27 -8.84 -10.54 6.77
CA LEU A 27 -8.97 -9.64 5.62
C LEU A 27 -10.34 -9.86 4.97
N VAL A 28 -11.22 -8.87 5.08
CA VAL A 28 -12.62 -8.95 4.63
C VAL A 28 -12.86 -8.17 3.34
N GLU A 29 -12.21 -7.02 3.19
CA GLU A 29 -12.38 -6.13 2.04
C GLU A 29 -11.04 -5.57 1.55
N VAL A 30 -11.08 -4.96 0.38
CA VAL A 30 -9.97 -4.24 -0.23
C VAL A 30 -10.46 -2.87 -0.62
N PHE A 31 -9.73 -1.86 -0.15
CA PHE A 31 -9.86 -0.48 -0.58
C PHE A 31 -8.87 -0.22 -1.73
N ILE A 32 -9.38 0.32 -2.84
CA ILE A 32 -8.62 0.58 -4.06
C ILE A 32 -8.81 2.06 -4.42
N ASP A 33 -7.70 2.79 -4.53
CA ASP A 33 -7.69 4.18 -5.00
C ASP A 33 -6.88 4.27 -6.28
N ALA A 34 -7.57 4.52 -7.40
CA ALA A 34 -7.00 4.63 -8.73
C ALA A 34 -7.12 6.05 -9.30
N ARG A 35 -7.18 7.07 -8.44
CA ARG A 35 -7.26 8.47 -8.87
C ARG A 35 -5.98 8.95 -9.55
N ASP A 36 -4.83 8.50 -9.09
CA ASP A 36 -3.54 8.85 -9.70
C ASP A 36 -3.29 7.99 -10.96
N PRO A 37 -3.00 8.59 -12.13
CA PRO A 37 -2.75 7.82 -13.34
C PRO A 37 -1.42 7.04 -13.35
N ALA A 38 -0.52 7.29 -12.39
CA ALA A 38 0.80 6.65 -12.28
C ALA A 38 0.78 5.36 -11.45
N TYR A 39 -0.21 5.16 -10.59
CA TYR A 39 -0.30 3.99 -9.74
C TYR A 39 -1.71 3.81 -9.15
N VAL A 40 -2.02 2.59 -8.74
CA VAL A 40 -3.24 2.24 -8.02
C VAL A 40 -2.87 1.82 -6.63
N VAL A 41 -3.33 2.57 -5.62
CA VAL A 41 -3.16 2.21 -4.21
C VAL A 41 -4.17 1.15 -3.84
N ILE A 42 -3.72 0.13 -3.13
CA ILE A 42 -4.49 -1.04 -2.70
C ILE A 42 -4.18 -1.26 -1.23
N GLN A 43 -5.21 -1.35 -0.41
CA GLN A 43 -5.11 -1.55 1.03
C GLN A 43 -6.11 -2.62 1.47
N GLY A 44 -5.65 -3.55 2.29
CA GLY A 44 -6.52 -4.54 2.89
C GLY A 44 -7.31 -3.94 4.05
N VAL A 45 -8.58 -4.28 4.17
CA VAL A 45 -9.45 -3.90 5.30
C VAL A 45 -9.77 -5.18 6.06
N SER A 46 -9.30 -5.26 7.30
CA SER A 46 -9.53 -6.40 8.17
C SER A 46 -10.74 -6.21 9.07
N SER A 47 -11.28 -7.32 9.59
CA SER A 47 -12.45 -7.34 10.48
C SER A 47 -12.24 -6.58 11.80
N ASP A 48 -11.00 -6.33 12.19
CA ASP A 48 -10.59 -5.55 13.36
C ASP A 48 -10.25 -4.09 13.04
N THR A 49 -10.43 -3.66 11.78
CA THR A 49 -10.28 -2.25 11.38
C THR A 49 -11.22 -1.40 12.23
N PRO A 50 -10.72 -0.32 12.89
CA PRO A 50 -11.58 0.55 13.69
C PRO A 50 -12.78 1.05 12.88
N GLN A 51 -13.98 0.98 13.45
CA GLN A 51 -15.23 1.34 12.76
C GLN A 51 -15.18 2.72 12.10
N ILE A 52 -14.53 3.69 12.75
CA ILE A 52 -14.36 5.05 12.21
C ILE A 52 -13.50 5.06 10.95
N ALA A 53 -12.42 4.28 10.90
CA ALA A 53 -11.56 4.18 9.73
C ALA A 53 -12.26 3.45 8.58
N TRP A 54 -13.06 2.42 8.90
CA TRP A 54 -13.89 1.72 7.93
C TRP A 54 -14.92 2.66 7.29
N GLN A 55 -15.67 3.42 8.10
CA GLN A 55 -16.65 4.41 7.60
C GLN A 55 -16.00 5.50 6.76
N GLU A 56 -14.79 5.94 7.11
CA GLU A 56 -14.03 6.88 6.30
C GLU A 56 -13.69 6.29 4.92
N MET A 57 -13.24 5.04 4.86
CA MET A 57 -12.99 4.33 3.59
C MET A 57 -14.27 4.16 2.76
N GLU A 58 -15.40 3.80 3.37
CA GLU A 58 -16.70 3.70 2.69
C GLU A 58 -17.16 5.03 2.09
N SER A 59 -16.90 6.13 2.80
CA SER A 59 -17.19 7.48 2.32
C SER A 59 -16.32 7.83 1.11
N TYR A 60 -15.02 7.54 1.16
CA TYR A 60 -14.14 7.74 0.00
C TYR A 60 -14.52 6.85 -1.18
N ALA A 61 -15.03 5.64 -0.95
CA ALA A 61 -15.48 4.75 -2.01
C ALA A 61 -16.68 5.27 -2.82
N GLN A 62 -17.29 6.39 -2.41
CA GLN A 62 -18.30 7.11 -3.21
C GLN A 62 -17.67 8.05 -4.27
N LEU A 63 -16.36 8.29 -4.20
CA LEU A 63 -15.64 9.15 -5.15
C LEU A 63 -15.27 8.37 -6.42
N ASP A 64 -15.17 9.10 -7.54
CA ASP A 64 -14.72 8.54 -8.81
C ASP A 64 -13.34 7.86 -8.67
N LYS A 65 -13.21 6.66 -9.25
CA LYS A 65 -12.00 5.80 -9.24
C LYS A 65 -11.56 5.30 -7.87
N ILE A 66 -12.39 5.42 -6.85
CA ILE A 66 -12.19 4.73 -5.57
C ILE A 66 -13.19 3.59 -5.48
N GLN A 67 -12.74 2.43 -5.02
CA GLN A 67 -13.57 1.25 -4.87
C GLN A 67 -13.29 0.60 -3.53
N MET A 68 -14.35 0.10 -2.91
CA MET A 68 -14.28 -0.81 -1.77
C MET A 68 -15.02 -2.07 -2.16
N MET A 69 -14.38 -3.22 -2.01
CA MET A 69 -14.96 -4.49 -2.43
C MET A 69 -14.52 -5.64 -1.56
N SER A 70 -15.32 -6.71 -1.56
CA SER A 70 -15.00 -7.96 -0.88
C SER A 70 -13.63 -8.49 -1.31
N TRP A 71 -12.83 -8.91 -0.32
CA TRP A 71 -11.57 -9.59 -0.54
C TRP A 71 -11.74 -10.85 -1.40
N LEU A 72 -12.84 -11.59 -1.25
CA LEU A 72 -13.11 -12.79 -2.03
C LEU A 72 -13.24 -12.46 -3.53
N ILE A 73 -13.97 -11.39 -3.85
CA ILE A 73 -14.16 -10.91 -5.22
C ILE A 73 -12.82 -10.45 -5.78
N PHE A 74 -12.11 -9.58 -5.03
CA PHE A 74 -10.82 -9.07 -5.44
C PHE A 74 -9.83 -10.21 -5.70
N ARG A 75 -9.64 -11.14 -4.76
CA ARG A 75 -8.71 -12.27 -4.92
C ARG A 75 -9.00 -13.12 -6.17
N LYS A 76 -10.28 -13.33 -6.50
CA LYS A 76 -10.68 -14.13 -7.66
C LYS A 76 -10.37 -13.43 -8.98
N ASP A 77 -10.44 -12.09 -9.02
CA ASP A 77 -10.42 -11.32 -10.25
C ASP A 77 -9.40 -10.17 -10.29
N ALA A 78 -8.43 -10.16 -9.37
CA ALA A 78 -7.50 -9.04 -9.18
C ALA A 78 -6.72 -8.67 -10.45
N ARG A 79 -6.45 -9.65 -11.32
CA ARG A 79 -5.83 -9.38 -12.63
C ARG A 79 -6.70 -8.47 -13.48
N ASN A 80 -7.98 -8.78 -13.63
CA ASN A 80 -8.89 -8.01 -14.46
C ASN A 80 -9.20 -6.65 -13.82
N ILE A 81 -9.27 -6.59 -12.49
CA ILE A 81 -9.46 -5.34 -11.75
C ILE A 81 -8.28 -4.39 -11.92
N LEU A 82 -7.04 -4.90 -11.86
CA LEU A 82 -5.83 -4.05 -11.88
C LEU A 82 -5.28 -3.79 -13.29
N SER A 83 -5.51 -4.69 -14.25
CA SER A 83 -4.96 -4.56 -15.61
C SER A 83 -5.31 -3.27 -16.35
N PRO A 84 -6.51 -2.64 -16.18
CA PRO A 84 -6.84 -1.39 -16.86
C PRO A 84 -5.93 -0.22 -16.47
N TYR A 85 -5.27 -0.32 -15.31
CA TYR A 85 -4.38 0.73 -14.80
C TYR A 85 -2.91 0.51 -15.21
N VAL A 86 -2.59 -0.65 -15.77
CA VAL A 86 -1.26 -1.00 -16.27
C VAL A 86 -1.23 -0.72 -17.78
N LYS A 87 -0.64 0.41 -18.18
CA LYS A 87 -0.57 0.85 -19.58
C LYS A 87 0.50 0.11 -20.38
N ARG A 88 1.54 -0.35 -19.69
CA ARG A 88 2.64 -1.14 -20.25
C ARG A 88 3.14 -2.08 -19.17
N ASN A 89 3.73 -3.22 -19.54
CA ASN A 89 4.31 -4.13 -18.56
C ASN A 89 5.82 -4.22 -18.77
N ASP A 90 6.58 -3.47 -17.97
CA ASP A 90 8.04 -3.45 -18.01
C ASP A 90 8.65 -4.64 -17.26
N TYR A 91 7.83 -5.40 -16.52
CA TYR A 91 8.27 -6.49 -15.64
C TYR A 91 7.52 -7.80 -15.90
N PRO A 92 7.47 -8.32 -17.15
CA PRO A 92 6.64 -9.45 -17.52
C PRO A 92 6.98 -10.76 -16.79
N ASN A 93 8.22 -10.89 -16.30
CA ASN A 93 8.72 -12.08 -15.61
C ASN A 93 8.64 -11.95 -14.08
N THR A 94 7.81 -11.04 -13.56
CA THR A 94 7.63 -10.82 -12.13
C THR A 94 6.23 -11.24 -11.67
N GLN A 95 6.11 -11.57 -10.38
CA GLN A 95 4.86 -12.03 -9.78
C GLN A 95 4.19 -10.92 -8.95
N VAL A 96 4.10 -9.69 -9.49
CA VAL A 96 3.54 -8.53 -8.76
C VAL A 96 2.17 -8.83 -8.16
N LEU A 97 1.27 -9.38 -8.97
CA LEU A 97 -0.08 -9.70 -8.54
C LEU A 97 -0.08 -10.65 -7.33
N MET A 98 0.74 -11.71 -7.37
CA MET A 98 0.86 -12.64 -6.25
C MET A 98 1.49 -11.98 -5.02
N GLY A 99 2.47 -11.10 -5.23
CA GLY A 99 3.06 -10.28 -4.17
C GLY A 99 2.01 -9.41 -3.48
N VAL A 100 1.21 -8.67 -4.25
CA VAL A 100 0.11 -7.82 -3.75
C VAL A 100 -0.88 -8.66 -2.94
N LEU A 101 -1.39 -9.78 -3.49
CA LEU A 101 -2.34 -10.64 -2.78
C LEU A 101 -1.76 -11.18 -1.47
N THR A 102 -0.48 -11.52 -1.46
CA THR A 102 0.19 -12.02 -0.25
C THR A 102 0.36 -10.91 0.78
N LEU A 103 0.78 -9.71 0.35
CA LEU A 103 1.00 -8.57 1.23
C LEU A 103 -0.29 -8.03 1.85
N LEU A 104 -1.40 -8.01 1.10
CA LEU A 104 -2.72 -7.60 1.63
C LEU A 104 -3.16 -8.51 2.78
N LYS A 105 -2.93 -9.82 2.66
CA LYS A 105 -3.22 -10.77 3.74
C LYS A 105 -2.26 -10.63 4.92
N LYS A 106 -1.00 -10.35 4.64
CA LYS A 106 0.08 -10.32 5.64
C LYS A 106 0.07 -9.04 6.47
N TYR A 107 -0.27 -7.92 5.85
CA TYR A 107 -0.33 -6.60 6.47
C TYR A 107 -1.65 -5.90 6.11
N PRO A 108 -2.81 -6.37 6.63
CA PRO A 108 -4.05 -5.63 6.52
C PRO A 108 -3.86 -4.21 7.07
N GLY A 109 -4.39 -3.21 6.39
CA GLY A 109 -4.22 -1.79 6.72
C GLY A 109 -2.96 -1.13 6.15
N ARG A 110 -1.98 -1.88 5.63
CA ARG A 110 -0.82 -1.26 4.97
C ARG A 110 -1.12 -1.01 3.48
N PRO A 111 -1.00 0.23 2.98
CA PRO A 111 -1.18 0.51 1.57
C PRO A 111 0.05 0.10 0.75
N PHE A 112 -0.21 -0.45 -0.43
CA PHE A 112 0.76 -0.75 -1.47
C PHE A 112 0.20 -0.30 -2.81
N ALA A 113 1.01 -0.22 -3.86
CA ALA A 113 0.50 0.12 -5.17
C ALA A 113 1.09 -0.68 -6.31
N VAL A 114 0.26 -0.85 -7.35
CA VAL A 114 0.69 -1.32 -8.67
C VAL A 114 0.86 -0.09 -9.56
N THR A 115 2.03 0.05 -10.18
CA THR A 115 2.34 1.22 -11.01
C THR A 115 1.84 1.07 -12.45
N TRP A 116 1.77 2.19 -13.18
CA TRP A 116 1.32 2.25 -14.56
C TRP A 116 2.10 1.36 -15.53
N ASN A 117 3.35 1.03 -15.19
CA ASN A 117 4.23 0.16 -15.97
C ASN A 117 4.32 -1.28 -15.44
N GLY A 118 3.41 -1.66 -14.53
CA GLY A 118 3.30 -3.02 -13.98
C GLY A 118 4.27 -3.31 -12.83
N GLY A 119 4.89 -2.28 -12.26
CA GLY A 119 5.79 -2.35 -11.11
C GLY A 119 5.03 -2.33 -9.79
N PHE A 120 5.79 -2.18 -8.70
CA PHE A 120 5.27 -2.20 -7.34
C PHE A 120 5.85 -1.05 -6.52
N ALA A 121 4.99 -0.30 -5.84
CA ALA A 121 5.36 0.82 -4.98
C ALA A 121 4.87 0.59 -3.54
N ALA A 122 5.76 0.80 -2.57
CA ALA A 122 5.47 0.67 -1.14
C ALA A 122 6.07 1.81 -0.29
N SER A 123 6.80 2.73 -0.92
CA SER A 123 7.42 3.89 -0.29
C SER A 123 7.07 5.18 -1.04
N PHE A 124 7.18 6.33 -0.35
CA PHE A 124 7.01 7.66 -0.96
C PHE A 124 7.85 7.83 -2.24
N TRP A 125 9.11 7.36 -2.22
CA TRP A 125 10.02 7.49 -3.36
C TRP A 125 9.59 6.64 -4.55
N ASP A 126 9.00 5.48 -4.29
CA ASP A 126 8.46 4.61 -5.34
C ASP A 126 7.30 5.29 -6.07
N TYR A 127 6.41 5.97 -5.32
CA TYR A 127 5.31 6.75 -5.89
C TYR A 127 5.81 7.91 -6.75
N GLN A 128 6.79 8.67 -6.25
CA GLN A 128 7.41 9.77 -7.00
C GLN A 128 8.09 9.25 -8.28
N HIS A 129 8.78 8.11 -8.19
CA HIS A 129 9.41 7.47 -9.33
C HIS A 129 8.38 7.03 -10.39
N ALA A 130 7.28 6.41 -9.97
CA ALA A 130 6.19 6.02 -10.86
C ALA A 130 5.57 7.23 -11.58
N ALA A 131 5.37 8.34 -10.87
CA ALA A 131 4.84 9.57 -11.44
C ALA A 131 5.79 10.18 -12.48
N GLY A 132 7.07 10.34 -12.14
CA GLY A 132 8.07 10.93 -13.05
C GLY A 132 8.33 10.06 -14.30
N THR A 133 8.33 8.74 -14.14
CA THR A 133 8.46 7.81 -15.28
C THR A 133 7.23 7.84 -16.19
N LEU A 134 6.03 7.98 -15.63
CA LEU A 134 4.82 8.15 -16.44
C LEU A 134 4.87 9.45 -17.24
N GLU A 135 5.30 10.55 -16.63
CA GLU A 135 5.44 11.84 -17.33
C GLU A 135 6.45 11.72 -18.47
N THR A 136 7.62 11.12 -18.21
CA THR A 136 8.63 10.86 -19.24
C THR A 136 8.06 10.03 -20.38
N PHE A 137 7.32 8.95 -20.07
CA PHE A 137 6.67 8.12 -21.07
C PHE A 137 5.61 8.87 -21.89
N ARG A 138 4.82 9.75 -21.25
CA ARG A 138 3.82 10.57 -21.94
C ARG A 138 4.46 11.56 -22.92
N ASN A 139 5.60 12.12 -22.55
CA ASN A 139 6.32 13.10 -23.37
C ASN A 139 7.04 12.45 -24.56
N ASP A 140 7.57 11.24 -24.38
CA ASP A 140 8.19 10.46 -25.47
C ASP A 140 7.89 8.95 -25.35
N PRO A 141 6.72 8.48 -25.82
CA PRO A 141 6.36 7.07 -25.70
C PRO A 141 7.27 6.11 -26.47
N LYS A 142 7.87 6.58 -27.57
CA LYS A 142 8.71 5.76 -28.46
C LYS A 142 10.15 5.70 -27.98
N GLY A 143 10.67 6.77 -27.38
CA GLY A 143 12.02 6.84 -26.86
C GLY A 143 12.14 6.42 -25.39
N TYR A 144 11.05 6.33 -24.64
CA TYR A 144 11.09 5.85 -23.26
C TYR A 144 11.73 4.47 -23.15
N LYS A 145 12.73 4.36 -22.28
CA LYS A 145 13.35 3.10 -21.87
C LYS A 145 13.25 2.97 -20.35
N PRO A 146 12.79 1.81 -19.84
CA PRO A 146 12.85 1.56 -18.40
C PRO A 146 14.30 1.57 -17.92
N LEU A 147 14.50 1.87 -16.64
CA LEU A 147 15.80 1.74 -16.00
C LEU A 147 16.26 0.27 -15.98
N SER A 148 17.54 0.07 -15.72
CA SER A 148 18.03 -1.29 -15.44
C SER A 148 17.32 -1.85 -14.20
N PRO A 149 17.08 -3.18 -14.12
CA PRO A 149 16.38 -3.78 -12.99
C PRO A 149 16.92 -3.39 -11.62
N GLU A 150 18.22 -3.17 -11.49
CA GLU A 150 18.92 -2.87 -10.25
C GLU A 150 18.75 -1.41 -9.81
N GLU A 151 18.54 -0.50 -10.76
CA GLU A 151 18.37 0.95 -10.52
C GLU A 151 16.91 1.35 -10.37
N ASP A 152 15.99 0.48 -10.76
CA ASP A 152 14.56 0.73 -10.78
C ASP A 152 13.91 0.43 -9.41
N PRO A 153 13.50 1.45 -8.63
CA PRO A 153 12.92 1.24 -7.31
C PRO A 153 11.54 0.57 -7.35
N VAL A 154 10.82 0.68 -8.47
CA VAL A 154 9.50 0.05 -8.63
C VAL A 154 9.60 -1.33 -9.25
N ASN A 155 10.81 -1.81 -9.56
CA ASN A 155 11.01 -3.18 -9.98
C ASN A 155 10.60 -4.14 -8.85
N PRO A 156 9.62 -5.03 -9.11
CA PRO A 156 9.11 -5.93 -8.09
C PRO A 156 10.16 -6.83 -7.45
N LYS A 157 11.27 -7.12 -8.15
CA LYS A 157 12.37 -7.94 -7.62
C LYS A 157 13.16 -7.26 -6.49
N ASN A 158 13.11 -5.93 -6.41
CA ASN A 158 13.86 -5.18 -5.40
C ASN A 158 13.08 -5.07 -4.09
N SER A 159 11.79 -4.78 -4.17
CA SER A 159 10.97 -4.45 -2.98
C SER A 159 10.18 -5.63 -2.43
N LEU A 160 9.62 -6.50 -3.29
CA LEU A 160 8.73 -7.58 -2.83
C LEU A 160 9.43 -8.63 -1.95
N PRO A 161 10.63 -9.15 -2.27
CA PRO A 161 11.23 -10.22 -1.48
C PRO A 161 11.42 -9.84 -0.01
N GLU A 162 11.83 -8.61 0.25
CA GLU A 162 12.04 -8.13 1.62
C GLU A 162 10.72 -7.99 2.38
N LEU A 163 9.68 -7.47 1.74
CA LEU A 163 8.35 -7.35 2.35
C LEU A 163 7.71 -8.72 2.60
N LEU A 164 7.97 -9.70 1.73
CA LEU A 164 7.43 -11.05 1.86
C LEU A 164 8.18 -11.89 2.91
N ARG A 165 9.44 -11.57 3.22
CA ARG A 165 10.25 -12.25 4.23
C ARG A 165 9.95 -11.82 5.68
N ARG A 166 9.63 -10.55 5.91
CA ARG A 166 9.49 -9.94 7.25
C ARG A 166 8.30 -10.40 8.07
#